data_AF-A0A0U5FIP3-F1
#
_entry.id   AF-A0A0U5FIP3-F1
#
_cell.length_a   1.000
_cell.length_b   1.000
_cell.length_c   1.000
_cell.angle_alpha   90.00
_cell.angle_beta   90.00
_cell.angle_gamma   90.00
#
_symmetry.space_group_name_H-M   'P 1'
#
loop_
_entity.id
_entity.type
_entity.pdbx_description
1 polymer ?
#
loop_
_entity_poly.entity_id
_entity_poly.type
_entity_poly.pdbx_seq_one_letter_code
_entity_poly.pdbx_strand_id
1 'polypeptide(L)' 'MLGTYSYVDLSLFQLVSGLEYMFPKRMATLAKNVPGLKALQQRVAQRPRVAAYLASERRVAFNTDGIFRHYPELDAA' A
#
# COMPACT_ATOMS: atom_id res chain seq x y z
N MET A 1 -13.67 4.14 -23.06
CA MET A 1 -12.39 4.41 -22.37
C MET A 1 -12.38 3.62 -21.07
N LEU A 2 -11.71 2.47 -21.03
CA LEU A 2 -11.34 1.83 -19.77
C LEU A 2 -9.89 2.27 -19.49
N GLY A 3 -9.59 2.82 -18.30
CA GLY A 3 -8.21 3.14 -17.90
C GLY A 3 -7.94 4.53 -17.32
N THR A 4 -8.96 5.31 -16.95
CA THR A 4 -8.74 6.59 -16.27
C THR A 4 -8.49 6.38 -14.78
N TYR A 5 -7.44 7.01 -14.25
CA TYR A 5 -7.14 7.04 -12.82
C TYR A 5 -8.36 7.48 -12.01
N SER A 6 -8.65 6.75 -10.94
CA SER A 6 -9.81 6.97 -10.08
C SER A 6 -9.46 6.84 -8.61
N TYR A 7 -10.44 7.11 -7.74
CA TYR A 7 -10.29 6.88 -6.30
C TYR A 7 -10.05 5.41 -5.95
N VAL A 8 -10.46 4.46 -6.80
CA VAL A 8 -10.19 3.03 -6.58
C VAL A 8 -8.68 2.75 -6.63
N ASP A 9 -7.93 3.42 -7.50
CA ASP A 9 -6.46 3.28 -7.55
C ASP A 9 -5.81 3.77 -6.25
N LEU A 10 -6.30 4.88 -5.68
CA LEU A 10 -5.82 5.42 -4.40
C LEU A 10 -6.13 4.47 -3.23
N SER A 11 -7.36 3.95 -3.19
CA SER A 11 -7.78 3.02 -2.15
C SER A 11 -6.99 1.72 -2.21
N LEU A 12 -6.75 1.17 -3.41
CA LEU A 12 -5.93 -0.03 -3.59
C LEU A 12 -4.48 0.24 -3.18
N PHE A 13 -3.91 1.39 -3.54
CA PHE A 13 -2.57 1.78 -3.07
C PHE A 13 -2.48 1.78 -1.54
N GLN A 14 -3.47 2.38 -0.86
CA GLN A 14 -3.48 2.45 0.61
C GLN A 14 -3.66 1.07 1.24
N LEU A 15 -4.57 0.25 0.70
CA LEU A 15 -4.81 -1.11 1.18
C LEU A 15 -3.54 -1.97 1.09
N VAL A 16 -2.88 -1.98 -0.08
CA VAL A 16 -1.68 -2.77 -0.31
C VAL A 16 -0.53 -2.30 0.57
N SER A 17 -0.33 -0.98 0.67
CA SER A 17 0.73 -0.42 1.52
C SER A 17 0.49 -0.71 3.01
N GLY A 18 -0.78 -0.71 3.44
CA GLY A 18 -1.16 -1.07 4.80
C GLY A 18 -0.97 -2.56 5.09
N LEU A 19 -1.34 -3.43 4.16
CA LEU A 19 -1.12 -4.87 4.27
C LEU A 19 0.37 -5.23 4.28
N GLU A 20 1.22 -4.49 3.56
CA GLU A 20 2.68 -4.65 3.61
C GLU A 20 3.28 -4.28 4.96
N TYR A 21 2.72 -3.26 5.62
CA TYR A 21 3.08 -2.94 6.99
C TYR A 21 2.56 -4.01 7.97
N MET A 22 1.31 -4.45 7.79
CA MET A 22 0.64 -5.37 8.71
C MET A 22 1.20 -6.80 8.64
N PHE A 23 1.46 -7.32 7.43
CA PHE A 23 1.87 -8.70 7.16
C PHE A 23 3.07 -8.76 6.19
N PRO A 24 4.25 -8.24 6.57
CA PRO A 24 5.40 -8.12 5.67
C PRO A 24 5.85 -9.46 5.09
N LYS A 25 5.86 -10.55 5.88
CA LYS A 25 6.26 -11.89 5.38
C LYS A 25 5.25 -12.39 4.36
N ARG A 26 3.95 -12.31 4.67
CA ARG A 26 2.91 -12.81 3.76
C ARG A 26 2.89 -12.04 2.44
N MET A 27 2.99 -10.72 2.53
CA MET A 27 2.97 -9.86 1.34
C MET A 27 4.21 -10.07 0.46
N ALA A 28 5.37 -10.38 1.04
CA ALA A 28 6.56 -10.77 0.27
C ALA A 28 6.32 -12.05 -0.55
N THR A 29 5.70 -13.07 0.03
CA THR A 29 5.35 -14.30 -0.71
C THR A 29 4.32 -14.05 -1.81
N LEU A 30 3.31 -13.21 -1.54
CA LEU A 30 2.21 -12.95 -2.48
C LEU A 30 2.60 -12.02 -3.63
N ALA A 31 3.63 -11.17 -3.47
CA ALA A 31 4.01 -10.18 -4.48
C ALA A 31 4.19 -10.77 -5.88
N LYS A 32 4.73 -12.00 -5.99
CA LYS A 32 4.91 -12.72 -7.26
C LYS A 32 3.59 -13.13 -7.94
N ASN A 33 2.52 -13.29 -7.16
CA ASN A 33 1.20 -13.71 -7.65
C ASN A 33 0.32 -12.50 -8.01
N VAL A 34 0.63 -11.30 -7.53
CA VAL A 34 -0.14 -10.07 -7.78
C VAL A 34 0.70 -8.94 -8.42
N PRO A 35 1.43 -9.19 -9.52
CA PRO A 35 2.34 -8.20 -10.10
C PRO A 35 1.64 -6.92 -10.55
N GLY A 36 0.40 -7.02 -11.05
CA GLY A 36 -0.40 -5.87 -11.44
C GLY A 36 -0.75 -4.93 -10.28
N LEU A 37 -0.99 -5.51 -9.09
CA LEU A 37 -1.30 -4.73 -7.88
C LEU A 37 -0.06 -4.01 -7.35
N LYS A 38 1.11 -4.67 -7.42
CA LYS A 38 2.41 -4.06 -7.11
C LYS A 38 2.75 -2.93 -8.07
N ALA A 39 2.52 -3.13 -9.36
CA ALA A 39 2.70 -2.09 -10.37
C ALA A 39 1.75 -0.90 -10.16
N LEU A 40 0.48 -1.15 -9.81
CA LEU A 40 -0.47 -0.10 -9.47
C LEU A 40 -0.01 0.70 -8.25
N GLN A 41 0.42 0.02 -7.19
CA GLN A 41 0.93 0.67 -5.97
C GLN A 41 2.10 1.61 -6.29
N GLN A 42 3.10 1.12 -7.05
CA GLN A 42 4.25 1.92 -7.46
C GLN A 42 3.84 3.12 -8.34
N ARG A 43 2.97 2.88 -9.33
CA ARG A 43 2.47 3.93 -10.23
C ARG A 43 1.73 5.03 -9.47
N VAL A 44 0.93 4.66 -8.47
CA VAL A 44 0.21 5.63 -7.63
C VAL A 44 1.18 6.42 -6.75
N ALA A 45 2.14 5.73 -6.10
CA ALA A 45 3.14 6.37 -5.25
C ALA A 45 3.99 7.42 -5.98
N GLN A 46 4.29 7.19 -7.26
CA GLN A 46 5.11 8.08 -8.08
C GLN A 46 4.35 9.29 -8.66
N ARG A 47 3.02 9.37 -8.50
CA ARG A 47 2.26 10.53 -9.00
C ARG A 47 2.69 11.79 -8.26
N PRO A 48 2.97 12.92 -8.94
CA PRO A 48 3.60 14.08 -8.28
C PRO A 48 2.89 14.57 -7.02
N ARG A 49 1.55 14.69 -7.06
CA ARG A 49 0.74 15.12 -5.90
C ARG A 49 0.71 14.07 -4.78
N VAL A 50 0.72 12.79 -5.13
CA VAL A 50 0.76 11.70 -4.13
C VAL A 50 2.14 11.67 -3.51
N ALA A 51 3.21 11.63 -4.29
CA ALA A 51 4.59 11.67 -3.80
C ALA A 51 4.84 12.86 -2.85
N ALA A 52 4.38 14.06 -3.24
CA ALA A 52 4.48 15.25 -2.38
C ALA A 52 3.70 15.09 -1.06
N TYR A 53 2.52 14.49 -1.07
CA TYR A 53 1.78 14.16 0.14
C TYR A 53 2.52 13.10 0.98
N LEU A 54 3.04 12.05 0.34
CA LEU A 54 3.74 10.96 1.00
C LEU A 54 5.00 11.42 1.74
N ALA A 55 5.63 12.50 1.27
CA ALA A 55 6.81 13.13 1.87
C ALA A 55 6.47 14.25 2.87
N SER A 56 5.19 14.65 2.98
CA SER A 56 4.77 15.74 3.87
C SER A 56 4.44 15.24 5.27
N GLU A 57 4.55 16.12 6.27
CA GLU A 57 4.16 15.86 7.67
C GLU A 57 2.68 15.51 7.84
N ARG A 58 1.84 15.84 6.84
CA ARG A 58 0.41 15.50 6.85
C ARG A 58 0.16 14.00 6.74
N ARG A 59 1.10 13.24 6.17
CA ARG A 59 0.97 11.79 6.10
C ARG A 59 1.40 11.18 7.42
N VAL A 60 0.42 10.67 8.16
CA VAL A 60 0.67 9.82 9.32
C VAL A 60 1.28 8.50 8.83
N ALA A 61 2.42 8.10 9.41
CA ALA A 61 3.03 6.80 9.16
C ALA A 61 2.13 5.67 9.69
N PHE A 62 2.24 4.47 9.12
CA PHE A 62 1.59 3.32 9.71
C PHE A 62 2.12 3.08 11.13
N ASN A 63 1.21 2.81 12.04
CA ASN A 63 1.48 2.65 13.47
C ASN A 63 0.44 1.69 14.09
N THR A 64 0.57 1.42 15.38
CA THR A 64 -0.28 0.50 16.12
C THR A 64 -1.63 1.08 16.53
N ASP A 65 -1.85 2.38 16.37
CA ASP A 65 -3.10 3.06 16.75
C ASP A 65 -4.14 3.00 15.61
N GLY A 66 -3.70 2.72 14.38
CA GLY A 66 -4.53 2.63 13.18
C GLY A 66 -5.16 1.25 12.93
N ILE A 67 -5.69 1.07 11.71
CA ILE A 67 -6.32 -0.18 11.24
C ILE A 67 -5.27 -1.26 10.95
N PHE A 68 -4.19 -0.89 10.24
CA PHE A 68 -3.13 -1.81 9.86
C PHE A 68 -2.13 -1.91 11.01
N ARG A 69 -2.25 -2.95 11.84
CA ARG A 69 -1.39 -3.16 13.02
C ARG A 69 -0.52 -4.39 12.81
N HIS A 70 0.79 -4.22 12.89
CA HIS A 70 1.70 -5.34 12.76
C HIS A 70 1.70 -6.18 14.05
N TYR A 71 1.12 -7.38 13.97
CA TYR A 71 1.15 -8.42 15.00
C TYR A 71 2.01 -9.58 14.49
N PRO A 72 3.28 -9.72 14.93
CA PRO A 72 4.21 -10.73 14.42
C PRO A 72 3.67 -12.17 14.48
N GLU A 73 2.85 -12.47 15.49
CA GLU A 73 2.20 -13.76 15.71
C GLU A 73 1.13 -14.10 14.65
N LEU A 74 0.65 -13.10 13.90
CA LEU A 74 -0.34 -13.27 12.82
C LEU A 74 0.31 -13.26 11.42
N ASP A 75 1.62 -12.99 11.32
CA ASP A 75 2.33 -12.88 10.03
C ASP A 75 3.17 -14.13 9.70
N ALA A 76 2.94 -14.68 8.51
CA ALA A 76 3.55 -15.93 8.04
C ALA A 76 3.76 -15.92 6.53
N ALA A 77 4.69 -16.76 6.04
CA ALA A 77 5.03 -16.87 4.62
C ALA A 77 3.90 -17.50 3.78
#